data_AF-A0A453Q824-F1
#
_entry.id   AF-A0A453Q824-F1
#
_cell.length_a   1.000
_cell.length_b   1.000
_cell.length_c   1.000
_cell.angle_alpha   90.00
_cell.angle_beta   90.00
_cell.angle_gamma   90.00
#
_symmetry.space_group_name_H-M   'P 1'
#
loop_
_entity.id
_entity.type
_entity.pdbx_description
1 polymer ?
#
loop_
_entity_poly.entity_id
_entity_poly.type
_entity_poly.pdbx_seq_one_letter_code
_entity_poly.pdbx_strand_id
1 'polypeptide(L)'
;QYPRDRERDITQMVKHNAYQEDPYAKEFGIKISDRLASVDARILPAPRLKYNETGREKDCLPRVGQWNMMNKKMVNGGKVRSWMCVNFARNVPDKLARDFCHQLAQMCQDSGMDFALEPVLPPMSARPDQVERALKARYHEAMNILGPQRRELDLLIGILPDNNGSLYGDLKRVCEIDLGIVSQCCCTKQVFKLNKQIYANIALKINVKVGGRNTVLVDALSRRIPLVTDRPTIIFGADVTHPHPGEDSSPSIAAVVASQDWPEVTRYAGLVSAQAHRQELIEDLYKVRQDPQKGPVSSGMIRELLISFKKSTGEKPQRIIFYRFVHAQSENTRSCAVCFH
;
A
#
# COMPACT_ATOMS: atom_id res chain seq x y z
N GLN A 1 -22.85 -11.32 7.17
CA GLN A 1 -24.01 -11.05 8.05
C GLN A 1 -24.24 -9.54 8.12
N TYR A 2 -25.46 -9.05 7.95
CA TYR A 2 -25.76 -7.62 8.09
C TYR A 2 -25.70 -7.19 9.57
N PRO A 3 -25.41 -5.91 9.89
CA PRO A 3 -25.29 -5.45 11.26
C PRO A 3 -26.51 -5.78 12.14
N ARG A 4 -27.73 -5.64 11.60
CA ARG A 4 -28.98 -5.96 12.32
C ARG A 4 -29.10 -7.43 12.69
N ASP A 5 -28.70 -8.33 11.79
CA ASP A 5 -28.73 -9.77 12.08
C ASP A 5 -27.69 -10.11 13.14
N ARG A 6 -26.50 -9.51 13.05
CA ARG A 6 -25.45 -9.71 14.05
C ARG A 6 -25.87 -9.21 15.44
N GLU A 7 -26.52 -8.05 15.50
CA GLU A 7 -27.06 -7.48 16.73
C GLU A 7 -28.11 -8.40 17.38
N ARG A 8 -29.04 -8.92 16.56
CA ARG A 8 -30.04 -9.90 17.00
C ARG A 8 -29.37 -11.15 17.57
N ASP A 9 -28.40 -11.72 16.86
CA ASP A 9 -27.73 -12.94 17.26
C ASP A 9 -26.96 -12.76 18.58
N ILE A 10 -26.28 -11.62 18.76
CA ILE A 10 -25.61 -11.27 20.03
C ILE A 10 -26.63 -11.19 21.16
N THR A 11 -27.75 -10.49 20.93
CA THR A 11 -28.80 -10.32 21.94
C THR A 11 -29.44 -11.66 22.33
N GLN A 12 -29.68 -12.54 21.35
CA GLN A 12 -30.19 -13.89 21.59
C GLN A 12 -29.21 -14.75 22.37
N MET A 13 -27.91 -14.68 22.04
CA MET A 13 -26.85 -15.40 22.74
C MET A 13 -26.77 -14.98 24.23
N VAL A 14 -26.80 -13.68 24.51
CA VAL A 14 -26.77 -13.16 25.90
C VAL A 14 -27.97 -13.67 26.71
N LYS A 15 -29.16 -13.68 26.10
CA LYS A 15 -30.38 -14.21 26.74
C LYS A 15 -30.31 -15.72 26.95
N HIS A 16 -29.84 -16.47 25.95
CA HIS A 16 -29.72 -17.93 26.04
C HIS A 16 -28.72 -18.37 27.12
N ASN A 17 -27.60 -17.67 27.22
CA ASN A 17 -26.55 -18.01 28.19
C ASN A 17 -26.90 -17.63 29.64
N ALA A 18 -27.97 -16.85 29.84
CA ALA A 18 -28.50 -16.48 31.14
C ALA A 18 -27.42 -16.08 32.17
N TYR A 19 -26.44 -15.25 31.77
CA TYR A 19 -25.27 -14.91 32.60
C TYR A 19 -25.63 -14.31 33.97
N GLN A 20 -26.83 -13.74 34.12
CA GLN A 20 -27.34 -13.26 35.41
C GLN A 20 -27.66 -14.40 36.39
N GLU A 21 -27.88 -15.61 35.90
CA GLU A 21 -28.21 -16.78 36.71
C GLU A 21 -26.97 -17.52 37.23
N ASP A 22 -25.79 -17.20 36.67
CA ASP A 22 -24.51 -17.82 37.03
C ASP A 22 -24.23 -17.71 38.54
N PRO A 23 -24.03 -18.84 39.24
CA PRO A 23 -23.86 -18.85 40.70
C PRO A 23 -22.57 -18.16 41.15
N TYR A 24 -21.50 -18.20 40.35
CA TYR A 24 -20.26 -17.51 40.67
C TYR A 24 -20.43 -16.01 40.48
N ALA A 25 -21.04 -15.56 39.39
CA ALA A 25 -21.30 -14.13 39.18
C ALA A 25 -22.14 -13.54 40.32
N LYS A 26 -23.14 -14.29 40.81
CA LYS A 26 -23.96 -13.90 41.97
C LYS A 26 -23.16 -13.80 43.26
N GLU A 27 -22.30 -14.78 43.55
CA GLU A 27 -21.42 -14.78 44.73
C GLU A 27 -20.54 -13.52 44.77
N PHE A 28 -20.01 -13.09 43.61
CA PHE A 28 -19.22 -11.86 43.48
C PHE A 28 -20.06 -10.58 43.33
N GLY A 29 -21.39 -10.66 43.44
CA GLY A 29 -22.29 -9.51 43.31
C GLY A 29 -22.35 -8.88 41.91
N ILE A 30 -21.88 -9.58 40.87
CA ILE A 30 -21.83 -9.10 39.50
C ILE A 30 -23.22 -9.19 38.87
N LYS A 31 -23.67 -8.08 38.26
CA LYS A 31 -24.93 -8.01 37.51
C LYS A 31 -24.65 -7.65 36.05
N ILE A 32 -25.14 -8.47 35.14
CA ILE A 32 -24.88 -8.32 33.69
C ILE A 32 -26.17 -7.88 33.01
N SER A 33 -26.15 -6.75 32.30
CA SER A 33 -27.29 -6.27 31.52
C SER A 33 -27.54 -7.13 30.29
N ASP A 34 -28.82 -7.40 29.96
CA ASP A 34 -29.24 -8.05 28.72
C ASP A 34 -29.45 -7.04 27.56
N ARG A 35 -29.29 -5.75 27.86
CA ARG A 35 -29.37 -4.65 26.89
C ARG A 35 -27.98 -4.22 26.45
N LEU A 36 -27.85 -3.94 25.15
CA LEU A 36 -26.65 -3.33 24.57
C LEU A 36 -26.41 -1.95 25.17
N ALA A 37 -25.15 -1.60 25.36
CA ALA A 37 -24.75 -0.27 25.81
C ALA A 37 -25.01 0.76 24.71
N SER A 38 -25.79 1.78 25.03
CA SER A 38 -25.99 2.94 24.15
C SER A 38 -24.84 3.92 24.31
N VAL A 39 -24.30 4.39 23.18
CA VAL A 39 -23.20 5.36 23.15
C VAL A 39 -23.52 6.48 22.17
N ASP A 40 -23.23 7.71 22.58
CA ASP A 40 -23.32 8.87 21.69
C ASP A 40 -22.17 8.84 20.69
N ALA A 41 -22.51 8.91 19.41
CA ALA A 41 -21.55 8.87 18.31
C ALA A 41 -21.53 10.20 17.54
N ARG A 42 -20.38 10.50 16.93
CA ARG A 42 -20.21 11.66 16.04
C ARG A 42 -19.87 11.19 14.64
N ILE A 43 -20.52 11.79 13.64
CA ILE A 43 -20.18 11.59 12.23
C ILE A 43 -19.30 12.77 11.81
N LEU A 44 -18.02 12.52 11.59
CA LEU A 44 -17.09 13.54 11.13
C LEU A 44 -17.36 13.88 9.65
N PRO A 45 -17.25 15.15 9.24
CA PRO A 45 -17.38 15.52 7.84
C PRO A 45 -16.25 14.91 7.00
N ALA A 46 -16.57 14.46 5.79
CA ALA A 46 -15.58 13.92 4.88
C ALA A 46 -14.63 15.04 4.39
N PRO A 47 -13.32 14.77 4.26
CA PRO A 47 -12.40 15.74 3.71
C PRO A 47 -12.61 15.89 2.20
N ARG A 48 -12.38 17.09 1.67
CA ARG A 48 -12.45 17.34 0.22
C ARG A 48 -11.16 16.90 -0.47
N LEU A 49 -11.31 16.12 -1.53
CA LEU A 49 -10.22 15.60 -2.36
C LEU A 49 -9.97 16.54 -3.54
N LYS A 50 -8.71 16.88 -3.78
CA LYS A 50 -8.25 17.66 -4.93
C LYS A 50 -7.75 16.74 -6.05
N TYR A 51 -8.07 17.11 -7.28
CA TYR A 51 -7.65 16.50 -8.54
C TYR A 51 -7.04 17.56 -9.47
N ASN A 52 -6.58 17.14 -10.64
CA ASN A 52 -5.90 18.01 -11.59
C ASN A 52 -6.88 19.02 -12.24
N GLU A 53 -6.39 20.24 -12.50
CA GLU A 53 -7.16 21.34 -13.10
C GLU A 53 -7.65 21.06 -14.53
N THR A 54 -6.98 20.16 -15.25
CA THR A 54 -7.35 19.76 -16.62
C THR A 54 -8.46 18.71 -16.66
N GLY A 55 -8.84 18.15 -15.51
CA GLY A 55 -10.01 17.28 -15.40
C GLY A 55 -11.31 18.08 -15.46
N ARG A 56 -12.41 17.44 -15.88
CA ARG A 56 -13.74 18.06 -15.84
C ARG A 56 -14.19 18.30 -14.39
N GLU A 57 -13.85 17.39 -13.49
CA GLU A 57 -14.02 17.53 -12.04
C GLU A 57 -12.66 17.72 -11.37
N LYS A 58 -12.53 18.84 -10.66
CA LYS A 58 -11.27 19.31 -10.06
C LYS A 58 -11.16 19.00 -8.57
N ASP A 59 -12.30 18.76 -7.94
CA ASP A 59 -12.38 18.30 -6.56
C ASP A 59 -13.57 17.36 -6.37
N CYS A 60 -13.57 16.62 -5.26
CA CYS A 60 -14.62 15.69 -4.92
C CYS A 60 -14.82 15.67 -3.40
N LEU A 61 -16.08 15.74 -2.97
CA LEU A 61 -16.46 15.46 -1.59
C LEU A 61 -16.98 14.01 -1.51
N PRO A 62 -16.25 13.09 -0.85
CA PRO A 62 -16.70 11.70 -0.72
C PRO A 62 -18.07 11.60 -0.05
N ARG A 63 -18.86 10.62 -0.46
CA ARG A 63 -20.18 10.33 0.12
C ARG A 63 -20.19 8.92 0.67
N VAL A 64 -20.58 8.77 1.94
CA VAL A 64 -20.64 7.46 2.62
C VAL A 64 -19.30 6.69 2.50
N GLY A 65 -18.18 7.41 2.59
CA GLY A 65 -16.84 6.85 2.47
C GLY A 65 -16.41 6.44 1.05
N GLN A 66 -17.14 6.82 0.01
CA GLN A 66 -16.88 6.40 -1.37
C GLN A 66 -16.78 7.58 -2.35
N TRP A 67 -15.97 7.38 -3.39
CA TRP A 67 -15.84 8.24 -4.57
C TRP A 67 -15.28 7.42 -5.75
N ASN A 68 -15.24 8.00 -6.95
CA ASN A 68 -14.67 7.37 -8.14
C ASN A 68 -13.85 8.37 -8.97
N MET A 69 -13.14 7.85 -9.98
CA MET A 69 -12.29 8.61 -10.89
C MET A 69 -13.02 9.15 -12.14
N MET A 70 -14.34 8.96 -12.26
CA MET A 70 -15.06 9.48 -13.43
C MET A 70 -14.90 11.00 -13.52
N ASN A 71 -14.64 11.49 -14.73
CA ASN A 71 -14.43 12.91 -15.04
C ASN A 71 -13.21 13.58 -14.37
N LYS A 72 -12.38 12.83 -13.64
CA LYS A 72 -11.25 13.34 -12.87
C LYS A 72 -9.93 12.89 -13.50
N LYS A 73 -8.90 13.72 -13.34
CA LYS A 73 -7.52 13.37 -13.64
C LYS A 73 -6.70 13.41 -12.36
N MET A 74 -5.80 12.45 -12.20
CA MET A 74 -4.90 12.35 -11.06
C MET A 74 -4.14 13.67 -10.89
N VAL A 75 -3.97 14.13 -9.64
CA VAL A 75 -3.37 15.46 -9.38
C VAL A 75 -1.99 15.60 -10.02
N ASN A 76 -1.17 14.54 -9.97
CA ASN A 76 0.09 14.44 -10.70
C ASN A 76 0.20 13.06 -11.34
N GLY A 77 0.14 13.02 -12.67
CA GLY A 77 0.43 11.81 -13.43
C GLY A 77 1.94 11.52 -13.50
N GLY A 78 2.32 10.29 -13.22
CA GLY A 78 3.66 9.77 -13.43
C GLY A 78 3.97 9.61 -14.93
N LYS A 79 5.26 9.39 -15.22
CA LYS A 79 5.76 9.23 -16.59
C LYS A 79 6.17 7.78 -16.80
N VAL A 80 5.66 7.16 -17.86
CA VAL A 80 5.97 5.80 -18.30
C VAL A 80 6.11 5.82 -19.81
N ARG A 81 7.32 6.07 -20.30
CA ARG A 81 7.64 6.20 -21.72
C ARG A 81 8.17 4.92 -22.32
N SER A 82 8.69 4.03 -21.49
CA SER A 82 9.20 2.73 -21.89
C SER A 82 8.66 1.68 -20.93
N TRP A 83 7.83 0.77 -21.44
CA TRP A 83 7.30 -0.35 -20.67
C TRP A 83 7.20 -1.61 -21.52
N MET A 84 7.06 -2.76 -20.87
CA MET A 84 6.87 -4.05 -21.54
C MET A 84 5.85 -4.92 -20.80
N CYS A 85 5.37 -5.96 -21.47
CA CYS A 85 4.43 -6.92 -20.90
C CYS A 85 4.89 -8.36 -21.10
N VAL A 86 4.78 -9.18 -20.03
CA VAL A 86 4.98 -10.62 -20.08
C VAL A 86 3.73 -11.32 -19.57
N ASN A 87 3.17 -12.21 -20.39
CA ASN A 87 1.98 -12.99 -20.10
C ASN A 87 2.35 -14.40 -19.66
N PHE A 88 2.12 -14.72 -18.38
CA PHE A 88 2.31 -16.05 -17.82
C PHE A 88 1.03 -16.90 -17.82
N ALA A 89 -0.09 -16.36 -18.28
CA ALA A 89 -1.37 -17.05 -18.30
C ALA A 89 -1.62 -17.72 -19.67
N ARG A 90 -1.59 -19.05 -19.69
CA ARG A 90 -1.76 -19.86 -20.93
C ARG A 90 -3.11 -19.65 -21.61
N ASN A 91 -4.15 -19.31 -20.85
CA ASN A 91 -5.51 -19.10 -21.36
C ASN A 91 -5.73 -17.69 -21.93
N VAL A 92 -4.76 -16.77 -21.84
CA VAL A 92 -4.85 -15.43 -22.41
C VAL A 92 -4.17 -15.42 -23.78
N PRO A 93 -4.93 -15.28 -24.89
CA PRO A 93 -4.34 -15.18 -26.22
C PRO A 93 -3.55 -13.89 -26.40
N ASP A 94 -2.52 -13.90 -27.25
CA ASP A 94 -1.66 -12.73 -27.48
C ASP A 94 -2.43 -11.48 -27.93
N LYS A 95 -3.49 -11.66 -28.75
CA LYS A 95 -4.37 -10.55 -29.16
C LYS A 95 -5.04 -9.91 -27.95
N LEU A 96 -5.60 -10.71 -27.04
CA LEU A 96 -6.25 -10.20 -25.84
C LEU A 96 -5.25 -9.52 -24.90
N ALA A 97 -4.04 -10.06 -24.77
CA ALA A 97 -2.97 -9.42 -24.00
C ALA A 97 -2.60 -8.05 -24.57
N ARG A 98 -2.47 -7.92 -25.91
CA ARG A 98 -2.24 -6.64 -26.59
C ARG A 98 -3.39 -5.66 -26.36
N ASP A 99 -4.62 -6.08 -26.62
CA ASP A 99 -5.81 -5.24 -26.47
C ASP A 99 -5.97 -4.73 -25.03
N PHE A 100 -5.72 -5.60 -24.04
CA PHE A 100 -5.72 -5.25 -22.62
C PHE A 100 -4.66 -4.19 -22.31
N CYS A 101 -3.42 -4.38 -22.75
CA CYS A 101 -2.36 -3.43 -22.45
C CYS A 101 -2.58 -2.08 -23.12
N HIS A 102 -3.06 -2.06 -24.37
CA HIS A 102 -3.41 -0.83 -25.07
C HIS A 102 -4.54 -0.07 -24.36
N GLN A 103 -5.62 -0.74 -23.95
CA GLN A 103 -6.71 -0.11 -23.19
C GLN A 103 -6.26 0.40 -21.82
N LEU A 104 -5.38 -0.33 -21.14
CA LEU A 104 -4.80 0.12 -19.87
C LEU A 104 -3.92 1.36 -20.07
N ALA A 105 -3.08 1.39 -21.11
CA ALA A 105 -2.26 2.54 -21.46
C ALA A 105 -3.11 3.77 -21.78
N GLN A 106 -4.18 3.60 -22.56
CA GLN A 106 -5.15 4.66 -22.83
C GLN A 106 -5.80 5.18 -21.54
N MET A 107 -6.23 4.29 -20.64
CA MET A 107 -6.79 4.70 -19.35
C MET A 107 -5.78 5.48 -18.49
N CYS A 108 -4.49 5.12 -18.54
CA CYS A 108 -3.44 5.88 -17.86
C CYS A 108 -3.34 7.32 -18.42
N GLN A 109 -3.36 7.48 -19.75
CA GLN A 109 -3.38 8.79 -20.39
C GLN A 109 -4.65 9.59 -20.05
N ASP A 110 -5.82 8.97 -20.14
CA ASP A 110 -7.12 9.58 -19.82
C ASP A 110 -7.15 10.06 -18.37
N SER A 111 -6.49 9.32 -17.47
CA SER A 111 -6.34 9.65 -16.06
C SER A 111 -5.27 10.71 -15.77
N GLY A 112 -4.54 11.18 -16.78
CA GLY A 112 -3.58 12.29 -16.68
C GLY A 112 -2.10 11.89 -16.59
N MET A 113 -1.74 10.64 -16.88
CA MET A 113 -0.33 10.19 -16.93
C MET A 113 0.32 10.46 -18.30
N ASP A 114 1.64 10.71 -18.32
CA ASP A 114 2.46 10.67 -19.54
C ASP A 114 2.82 9.20 -19.79
N PHE A 115 1.96 8.46 -20.48
CA PHE A 115 2.07 7.01 -20.65
C PHE A 115 2.16 6.65 -22.14
N ALA A 116 3.20 5.92 -22.56
CA ALA A 116 3.34 5.46 -23.94
C ALA A 116 2.26 4.43 -24.29
N LEU A 117 1.52 4.62 -25.39
CA LEU A 117 0.45 3.69 -25.78
C LEU A 117 0.96 2.31 -26.17
N GLU A 118 2.12 2.25 -26.81
CA GLU A 118 2.73 1.00 -27.26
C GLU A 118 3.90 0.61 -26.35
N PRO A 119 4.05 -0.70 -26.03
CA PRO A 119 5.21 -1.19 -25.31
C PRO A 119 6.46 -1.15 -26.19
N VAL A 120 7.63 -1.17 -25.56
CA VAL A 120 8.94 -1.22 -26.24
C VAL A 120 9.03 -2.42 -27.17
N LEU A 121 8.42 -3.53 -26.75
CA LEU A 121 8.30 -4.75 -27.52
C LEU A 121 6.90 -5.35 -27.32
N PRO A 122 6.34 -6.09 -28.30
CA PRO A 122 5.01 -6.71 -28.16
C PRO A 122 4.89 -7.60 -26.92
N PRO A 123 3.71 -7.74 -26.28
CA PRO A 123 3.52 -8.67 -25.18
C PRO A 123 3.98 -10.09 -25.56
N MET A 124 4.78 -10.73 -24.70
CA MET A 124 5.25 -12.10 -24.93
C MET A 124 4.56 -13.07 -23.98
N SER A 125 4.20 -14.25 -24.47
CA SER A 125 3.71 -15.33 -23.63
C SER A 125 4.88 -16.18 -23.11
N ALA A 126 4.88 -16.51 -21.82
CA ALA A 126 5.93 -17.28 -21.15
C ALA A 126 5.32 -18.30 -20.18
N ARG A 127 6.08 -19.34 -19.83
CA ARG A 127 5.61 -20.34 -18.86
C ARG A 127 5.91 -19.90 -17.42
N PRO A 128 4.99 -20.10 -16.45
CA PRO A 128 5.21 -19.77 -15.04
C PRO A 128 6.49 -20.34 -14.43
N ASP A 129 6.85 -21.59 -14.78
CA ASP A 129 8.05 -22.28 -14.30
C ASP A 129 9.36 -21.68 -14.84
N GLN A 130 9.28 -20.75 -15.79
CA GLN A 130 10.43 -20.05 -16.38
C GLN A 130 10.42 -18.55 -16.08
N VAL A 131 9.69 -18.10 -15.05
CA VAL A 131 9.50 -16.69 -14.70
C VAL A 131 10.80 -15.89 -14.68
N GLU A 132 11.83 -16.36 -13.97
CA GLU A 132 13.10 -15.64 -13.85
C GLU A 132 13.81 -15.51 -15.20
N ARG A 133 13.94 -16.63 -15.94
CA ARG A 133 14.57 -16.64 -17.25
C ARG A 133 13.82 -15.75 -18.23
N ALA A 134 12.48 -15.85 -18.27
CA ALA A 134 11.64 -15.09 -19.17
C ALA A 134 11.73 -13.58 -18.90
N LEU A 135 11.66 -13.17 -17.64
CA LEU A 135 11.76 -11.75 -17.25
C LEU A 135 13.15 -11.18 -17.57
N LYS A 136 14.22 -11.88 -17.20
CA LYS A 136 15.61 -11.42 -17.45
C LYS A 136 15.89 -11.33 -18.95
N ALA A 137 15.55 -12.37 -19.72
CA ALA A 137 15.74 -12.35 -21.17
C ALA A 137 14.97 -11.20 -21.82
N ARG A 138 13.69 -11.03 -21.45
CA ARG A 138 12.85 -9.98 -22.01
C ARG A 138 13.32 -8.57 -21.65
N TYR A 139 13.80 -8.39 -20.42
CA TYR A 139 14.41 -7.15 -19.97
C TYR A 139 15.66 -6.81 -20.80
N HIS A 140 16.56 -7.77 -21.01
CA HIS A 140 17.76 -7.56 -21.83
C HIS A 140 17.42 -7.19 -23.29
N GLU A 141 16.42 -7.84 -23.88
CA GLU A 141 15.93 -7.46 -25.22
C GLU A 141 15.42 -6.01 -25.25
N ALA A 142 14.66 -5.57 -24.24
CA ALA A 142 14.19 -4.19 -24.13
C ALA A 142 15.35 -3.21 -23.95
N MET A 143 16.35 -3.55 -23.12
CA MET A 143 17.54 -2.74 -22.88
C MET A 143 18.45 -2.64 -24.10
N ASN A 144 18.50 -3.66 -24.97
CA ASN A 144 19.24 -3.54 -26.24
C ASN A 144 18.65 -2.48 -27.17
N ILE A 145 17.33 -2.23 -27.09
CA ILE A 145 16.64 -1.19 -27.87
C ILE A 145 16.80 0.20 -27.21
N LEU A 146 16.65 0.25 -25.88
CA LEU A 146 16.61 1.50 -25.12
C LEU A 146 18.00 2.04 -24.76
N GLY A 147 18.98 1.16 -24.56
CA GLY A 147 20.35 1.50 -24.17
C GLY A 147 21.05 2.47 -25.11
N PRO A 148 21.01 2.26 -26.45
CA PRO A 148 21.56 3.22 -27.41
C PRO A 148 20.94 4.63 -27.32
N GLN A 149 19.71 4.73 -26.81
CA GLN A 149 19.00 5.99 -26.62
C GLN A 149 19.22 6.58 -25.21
N ARG A 150 20.05 5.94 -24.36
CA ARG A 150 20.23 6.26 -22.93
C ARG A 150 18.92 6.30 -22.17
N ARG A 151 18.00 5.39 -22.51
CA ARG A 151 16.70 5.24 -21.86
C ARG A 151 16.68 3.98 -21.00
N GLU A 152 15.92 4.04 -19.92
CA GLU A 152 15.64 2.89 -19.06
C GLU A 152 14.19 2.43 -19.24
N LEU A 153 13.88 1.26 -18.67
CA LEU A 153 12.54 0.69 -18.69
C LEU A 153 11.81 1.10 -17.42
N ASP A 154 10.71 1.83 -17.56
CA ASP A 154 9.97 2.45 -16.46
C ASP A 154 9.03 1.46 -15.76
N LEU A 155 8.47 0.48 -16.50
CA LEU A 155 7.43 -0.42 -16.01
C LEU A 155 7.43 -1.78 -16.69
N LEU A 156 7.22 -2.83 -15.90
CA LEU A 156 6.87 -4.17 -16.36
C LEU A 156 5.43 -4.52 -15.97
N ILE A 157 4.62 -4.91 -16.95
CA ILE A 157 3.28 -5.46 -16.72
C ILE A 157 3.35 -6.99 -16.78
N GLY A 158 2.93 -7.67 -15.71
CA GLY A 158 2.87 -9.13 -15.66
C GLY A 158 1.43 -9.62 -15.68
N ILE A 159 1.03 -10.38 -16.70
CA ILE A 159 -0.29 -11.05 -16.71
C ILE A 159 -0.15 -12.42 -16.05
N LEU A 160 -0.89 -12.65 -14.97
CA LEU A 160 -0.79 -13.84 -14.14
C LEU A 160 -2.11 -14.63 -14.14
N PRO A 161 -2.07 -15.97 -14.00
CA PRO A 161 -3.27 -16.72 -13.67
C PRO A 161 -3.83 -16.29 -12.31
N ASP A 162 -5.15 -16.48 -12.11
CA ASP A 162 -5.82 -16.14 -10.85
C ASP A 162 -5.26 -16.95 -9.66
N ASN A 163 -4.87 -18.20 -9.89
CA ASN A 163 -4.14 -19.08 -8.97
C ASN A 163 -2.63 -19.06 -9.27
N ASN A 164 -1.92 -18.05 -8.78
CA ASN A 164 -0.52 -17.83 -9.15
C ASN A 164 0.53 -18.44 -8.20
N GLY A 165 0.16 -19.03 -7.05
CA GLY A 165 1.14 -19.71 -6.18
C GLY A 165 2.38 -18.85 -5.88
N SER A 166 3.59 -19.39 -6.08
CA SER A 166 4.85 -18.65 -5.91
C SER A 166 5.14 -17.61 -7.02
N LEU A 167 4.48 -17.72 -8.18
CA LEU A 167 4.78 -16.92 -9.38
C LEU A 167 4.72 -15.41 -9.11
N TYR A 168 3.75 -14.95 -8.32
CA TYR A 168 3.67 -13.54 -7.95
C TYR A 168 4.90 -13.11 -7.15
N GLY A 169 5.30 -13.91 -6.16
CA GLY A 169 6.49 -13.65 -5.34
C GLY A 169 7.78 -13.68 -6.18
N ASP A 170 7.92 -14.68 -7.05
CA ASP A 170 9.08 -14.81 -7.93
C ASP A 170 9.19 -13.64 -8.93
N LEU A 171 8.09 -13.24 -9.56
CA LEU A 171 8.07 -12.06 -10.43
C LEU A 171 8.46 -10.81 -9.65
N LYS A 172 7.91 -10.63 -8.44
CA LYS A 172 8.21 -9.48 -7.60
C LYS A 172 9.68 -9.43 -7.17
N ARG A 173 10.23 -10.55 -6.71
CA ARG A 173 11.65 -10.67 -6.37
C ARG A 173 12.53 -10.32 -7.57
N VAL A 174 12.30 -10.94 -8.73
CA VAL A 174 13.13 -10.70 -9.92
C VAL A 174 13.03 -9.24 -10.38
N CYS A 175 11.83 -8.66 -10.44
CA CYS A 175 11.67 -7.27 -10.85
C CYS A 175 12.30 -6.29 -9.85
N GLU A 176 12.00 -6.41 -8.55
CA GLU A 176 12.32 -5.39 -7.55
C GLU A 176 13.73 -5.56 -6.96
N ILE A 177 14.26 -6.78 -6.88
CA ILE A 177 15.59 -7.07 -6.32
C ILE A 177 16.63 -7.26 -7.43
N ASP A 178 16.37 -8.13 -8.41
CA ASP A 178 17.39 -8.48 -9.41
C ASP A 178 17.52 -7.41 -10.51
N LEU A 179 16.40 -6.85 -10.96
CA LEU A 179 16.35 -5.93 -12.11
C LEU A 179 16.13 -4.46 -11.73
N GLY A 180 15.70 -4.17 -10.50
CA GLY A 180 15.41 -2.80 -10.04
C GLY A 180 14.28 -2.10 -10.79
N ILE A 181 13.32 -2.83 -11.35
CA ILE A 181 12.21 -2.29 -12.15
C ILE A 181 10.86 -2.35 -11.43
N VAL A 182 10.09 -1.27 -11.57
CA VAL A 182 8.69 -1.21 -11.11
C VAL A 182 7.83 -2.21 -11.89
N SER A 183 7.03 -3.00 -11.16
CA SER A 183 6.15 -4.01 -11.76
C SER A 183 4.67 -3.87 -11.37
N GLN A 184 3.77 -4.15 -12.31
CA GLN A 184 2.32 -4.23 -12.10
C GLN A 184 1.78 -5.59 -12.57
N CYS A 185 1.35 -6.42 -11.62
CA CYS A 185 0.74 -7.72 -11.92
C CYS A 185 -0.78 -7.59 -12.12
N CYS A 186 -1.31 -8.22 -13.16
CA CYS A 186 -2.73 -8.23 -13.51
C CYS A 186 -3.20 -9.68 -13.63
N CYS A 187 -4.22 -10.08 -12.86
CA CYS A 187 -4.76 -11.43 -12.91
C CYS A 187 -5.66 -11.63 -14.14
N THR A 188 -5.80 -12.86 -14.62
CA THR A 188 -6.68 -13.23 -15.73
C THR A 188 -8.11 -12.70 -15.59
N LYS A 189 -8.72 -12.76 -14.39
CA LYS A 189 -10.06 -12.20 -14.16
C LYS A 189 -10.19 -10.70 -14.48
N GLN A 190 -9.09 -9.95 -14.39
CA GLN A 190 -9.06 -8.52 -14.73
C GLN A 190 -8.94 -8.32 -16.23
N VAL A 191 -8.12 -9.15 -16.89
CA VAL A 191 -7.91 -9.12 -18.34
C VAL A 191 -9.20 -9.48 -19.09
N PHE A 192 -9.91 -10.54 -18.68
CA PHE A 192 -11.13 -10.98 -19.35
C PHE A 192 -12.35 -10.06 -19.14
N LYS A 193 -12.42 -9.32 -18.03
CA LYS A 193 -13.59 -8.49 -17.72
C LYS A 193 -13.69 -7.20 -18.53
N LEU A 194 -12.61 -6.74 -19.17
CA LEU A 194 -12.54 -5.54 -20.01
C LEU A 194 -13.35 -4.33 -19.47
N ASN A 195 -13.21 -4.05 -18.17
CA ASN A 195 -14.02 -3.05 -17.47
C ASN A 195 -13.22 -1.77 -17.21
N LYS A 196 -13.76 -0.61 -17.63
CA LYS A 196 -13.14 0.71 -17.39
C LYS A 196 -12.78 0.99 -15.94
N GLN A 197 -13.60 0.53 -14.98
CA GLN A 197 -13.31 0.67 -13.56
C GLN A 197 -12.08 -0.15 -13.13
N ILE A 198 -11.86 -1.32 -13.74
CA ILE A 198 -10.67 -2.14 -13.48
C ILE A 198 -9.42 -1.40 -13.99
N TYR A 199 -9.46 -0.88 -15.21
CA TYR A 199 -8.35 -0.11 -15.75
C TYR A 199 -8.05 1.13 -14.91
N ALA A 200 -9.07 1.87 -14.48
CA ALA A 200 -8.88 3.05 -13.62
C ALA A 200 -8.22 2.66 -12.29
N ASN A 201 -8.66 1.57 -11.66
CA ASN A 201 -8.05 1.08 -10.42
C ASN A 201 -6.60 0.60 -10.63
N ILE A 202 -6.27 -0.01 -11.76
CA ILE A 202 -4.90 -0.40 -12.09
C ILE A 202 -4.04 0.84 -12.37
N ALA A 203 -4.55 1.82 -13.12
CA ALA A 203 -3.88 3.08 -13.39
C ALA A 203 -3.54 3.83 -12.10
N LEU A 204 -4.46 3.88 -11.12
CA LEU A 204 -4.20 4.43 -9.79
C LEU A 204 -3.00 3.77 -9.09
N LYS A 205 -2.83 2.46 -9.26
CA LYS A 205 -1.70 1.71 -8.68
C LYS A 205 -0.41 1.98 -9.43
N ILE A 206 -0.45 1.99 -10.76
CA ILE A 206 0.72 2.29 -11.59
C ILE A 206 1.22 3.70 -11.27
N ASN A 207 0.31 4.69 -11.25
CA ASN A 207 0.67 6.08 -11.03
C ASN A 207 1.49 6.29 -9.75
N VAL A 208 1.06 5.72 -8.63
CA VAL A 208 1.78 5.82 -7.35
C VAL A 208 3.14 5.13 -7.41
N LYS A 209 3.22 3.96 -8.06
CA LYS A 209 4.49 3.21 -8.18
C LYS A 209 5.54 3.93 -9.01
N VAL A 210 5.12 4.71 -10.01
CA VAL A 210 6.03 5.52 -10.83
C VAL A 210 6.19 6.95 -10.31
N GLY A 211 5.86 7.17 -9.03
CA GLY A 211 6.09 8.44 -8.32
C GLY A 211 5.01 9.51 -8.50
N GLY A 212 3.93 9.22 -9.21
CA GLY A 212 2.76 10.08 -9.34
C GLY A 212 1.91 10.13 -8.06
N ARG A 213 0.96 11.08 -8.04
CA ARG A 213 0.02 11.29 -6.94
C ARG A 213 -1.39 11.28 -7.49
N ASN A 214 -2.25 10.46 -6.91
CA ASN A 214 -3.62 10.29 -7.39
C ASN A 214 -4.51 11.46 -6.96
N THR A 215 -4.42 11.85 -5.69
CA THR A 215 -5.24 12.90 -5.07
C THR A 215 -4.50 13.51 -3.88
N VAL A 216 -4.88 14.72 -3.50
CA VAL A 216 -4.37 15.45 -2.32
C VAL A 216 -5.57 15.99 -1.55
N LEU A 217 -5.48 16.17 -0.24
CA LEU A 217 -6.54 16.84 0.52
C LEU A 217 -6.50 18.35 0.24
N VAL A 218 -7.66 18.96 -0.05
CA VAL A 218 -7.74 20.41 -0.28
C VAL A 218 -7.18 21.19 0.92
N ASP A 219 -7.48 20.73 2.14
CA ASP A 219 -6.99 21.37 3.35
C ASP A 219 -5.49 21.19 3.57
N ALA A 220 -4.86 20.16 2.99
CA ALA A 220 -3.41 20.02 3.05
C ALA A 220 -2.70 21.13 2.26
N LEU A 221 -3.23 21.46 1.08
CA LEU A 221 -2.71 22.54 0.22
C LEU A 221 -2.82 23.91 0.89
N SER A 222 -3.92 24.16 1.61
CA SER A 222 -4.15 25.41 2.34
C SER A 222 -3.58 25.40 3.77
N ARG A 223 -2.84 24.35 4.16
CA ARG A 223 -2.29 24.14 5.51
C ARG A 223 -3.32 24.24 6.64
N ARG A 224 -4.54 23.73 6.42
CA ARG A 224 -5.65 23.75 7.37
C ARG A 224 -5.91 22.42 8.08
N ILE A 225 -4.96 21.47 8.03
CA ILE A 225 -5.07 20.23 8.80
C ILE A 225 -4.32 20.41 10.13
N PRO A 226 -5.05 20.56 11.26
CA PRO A 226 -4.42 20.78 12.56
C PRO A 226 -3.45 19.64 12.89
N LEU A 227 -2.32 20.00 13.52
CA LEU A 227 -1.25 19.08 13.94
C LEU A 227 -0.52 18.35 12.80
N VAL A 228 -0.88 18.58 11.54
CA VAL A 228 -0.22 17.95 10.38
C VAL A 228 0.46 19.02 9.53
N THR A 229 -0.23 20.10 9.21
CA THR A 229 0.24 21.07 8.20
C THR A 229 0.69 22.41 8.77
N ASP A 230 0.53 22.62 10.08
CA ASP A 230 0.93 23.87 10.76
C ASP A 230 2.45 24.03 10.88
N ARG A 231 3.19 22.92 10.92
CA ARG A 231 4.66 22.86 10.92
C ARG A 231 5.12 21.55 10.30
N PRO A 232 6.40 21.44 9.85
CA PRO A 232 6.93 20.20 9.28
C PRO A 232 6.63 19.00 10.18
N THR A 233 5.73 18.13 9.72
CA THR A 233 5.26 16.96 10.45
C THR A 233 5.47 15.73 9.58
N ILE A 234 6.06 14.70 10.17
CA ILE A 234 6.21 13.39 9.55
C ILE A 234 5.22 12.41 10.19
N ILE A 235 4.52 11.64 9.37
CA ILE A 235 3.57 10.61 9.83
C ILE A 235 4.18 9.25 9.53
N PHE A 236 4.33 8.44 10.58
CA PHE A 236 4.78 7.06 10.52
C PHE A 236 3.60 6.09 10.61
N GLY A 237 3.74 4.96 9.92
CA GLY A 237 2.94 3.76 10.11
C GLY A 237 3.87 2.58 10.38
N ALA A 238 3.55 1.73 11.35
CA ALA A 238 4.38 0.58 11.68
C ALA A 238 3.53 -0.65 12.01
N ASP A 239 3.92 -1.78 11.42
CA ASP A 239 3.25 -3.06 11.56
C ASP A 239 4.26 -4.22 11.63
N VAL A 240 3.84 -5.32 12.25
CA VAL A 240 4.60 -6.56 12.28
C VAL A 240 3.69 -7.69 11.80
N THR A 241 4.13 -8.40 10.78
CA THR A 241 3.44 -9.59 10.29
C THR A 241 4.12 -10.84 10.82
N HIS A 242 3.34 -11.72 11.45
CA HIS A 242 3.81 -13.02 11.93
C HIS A 242 3.55 -14.14 10.91
N PRO A 243 4.34 -15.22 10.94
CA PRO A 243 4.05 -16.44 10.21
C PRO A 243 2.69 -17.05 10.56
N HIS A 244 2.17 -17.88 9.66
CA HIS A 244 0.92 -18.60 9.88
C HIS A 244 1.00 -19.52 11.12
N PRO A 245 -0.13 -19.76 11.81
CA PRO A 245 -0.18 -20.75 12.89
C PRO A 245 0.36 -22.12 12.42
N GLY A 246 1.32 -22.69 13.15
CA GLY A 246 1.98 -23.96 12.82
C GLY A 246 3.31 -23.84 12.07
N GLU A 247 3.73 -22.63 11.66
CA GLU A 247 5.10 -22.39 11.21
C GLU A 247 5.95 -21.87 12.38
N ASP A 248 6.91 -22.66 12.86
CA ASP A 248 7.68 -22.35 14.07
C ASP A 248 9.07 -21.73 13.82
N SER A 249 9.50 -21.64 12.55
CA SER A 249 10.86 -21.20 12.18
C SER A 249 10.92 -19.93 11.34
N SER A 250 9.82 -19.57 10.68
CA SER A 250 9.74 -18.36 9.85
C SER A 250 9.91 -17.10 10.73
N PRO A 251 10.68 -16.09 10.30
CA PRO A 251 10.82 -14.84 11.05
C PRO A 251 9.53 -14.02 11.01
N SER A 252 9.35 -13.13 11.99
CA SER A 252 8.39 -12.04 11.85
C SER A 252 8.97 -10.97 10.93
N ILE A 253 8.13 -10.27 10.17
CA ILE A 253 8.55 -9.16 9.31
C ILE A 253 7.98 -7.86 9.86
N ALA A 254 8.86 -6.95 10.28
CA ALA A 254 8.49 -5.60 10.63
C ALA A 254 8.53 -4.70 9.40
N ALA A 255 7.53 -3.84 9.25
CA ALA A 255 7.45 -2.82 8.23
C ALA A 255 7.19 -1.45 8.86
N VAL A 256 8.01 -0.46 8.50
CA VAL A 256 7.84 0.92 8.94
C VAL A 256 7.79 1.82 7.71
N VAL A 257 6.73 2.61 7.60
CA VAL A 257 6.55 3.61 6.55
C VAL A 257 6.53 5.01 7.13
N ALA A 258 6.98 6.00 6.35
CA ALA A 258 6.86 7.40 6.73
C ALA A 258 6.49 8.28 5.54
N SER A 259 5.66 9.30 5.77
CA SER A 259 5.33 10.33 4.77
C SER A 259 6.58 11.04 4.27
N GLN A 260 6.65 11.42 3.00
CA GLN A 260 7.84 12.00 2.35
C GLN A 260 7.60 13.37 1.71
N ASP A 261 6.36 13.87 1.71
CA ASP A 261 5.97 15.12 1.05
C ASP A 261 5.09 15.98 1.97
N TRP A 262 5.71 16.73 2.87
CA TRP A 262 4.99 17.73 3.66
C TRP A 262 4.79 19.02 2.84
N PRO A 263 3.60 19.68 2.86
CA PRO A 263 2.46 19.45 3.74
C PRO A 263 1.38 18.49 3.21
N GLU A 264 1.55 17.91 2.03
CA GLU A 264 0.48 17.18 1.32
C GLU A 264 0.24 15.74 1.81
N VAL A 265 1.28 15.11 2.36
CA VAL A 265 1.28 13.78 3.01
C VAL A 265 0.66 12.70 2.12
N THR A 266 1.10 12.62 0.86
CA THR A 266 0.57 11.66 -0.13
C THR A 266 1.57 10.59 -0.55
N ARG A 267 2.86 10.81 -0.31
CA ARG A 267 3.95 9.89 -0.66
C ARG A 267 4.53 9.30 0.60
N TYR A 268 4.80 8.00 0.57
CA TYR A 268 5.40 7.28 1.68
C TYR A 268 6.62 6.48 1.20
N ALA A 269 7.66 6.44 2.01
CA ALA A 269 8.75 5.50 1.88
C ALA A 269 8.58 4.41 2.94
N GLY A 270 8.98 3.18 2.62
CA GLY A 270 8.88 2.04 3.52
C GLY A 270 10.20 1.31 3.67
N LEU A 271 10.45 0.82 4.87
CA LEU A 271 11.55 -0.07 5.21
C LEU A 271 10.98 -1.35 5.83
N VAL A 272 11.66 -2.46 5.58
CA VAL A 272 11.31 -3.78 6.12
C VAL A 272 12.51 -4.42 6.78
N SER A 273 12.28 -5.18 7.85
CA SER A 273 13.30 -5.99 8.52
C SER A 273 12.68 -7.30 8.98
N ALA A 274 13.42 -8.38 8.78
CA ALA A 274 13.15 -9.62 9.49
C ALA A 274 13.56 -9.46 10.96
N GLN A 275 12.82 -10.12 11.85
CA GLN A 275 13.11 -10.20 13.28
C GLN A 275 12.70 -11.57 13.83
N ALA A 276 13.01 -11.82 15.10
CA ALA A 276 12.76 -13.11 15.73
C ALA A 276 11.31 -13.59 15.59
N HIS A 277 11.13 -14.91 15.63
CA HIS A 277 9.83 -15.57 15.47
C HIS A 277 8.81 -15.02 16.49
N ARG A 278 7.63 -14.59 16.01
CA ARG A 278 6.54 -14.01 16.82
C ARG A 278 6.95 -12.84 17.73
N GLN A 279 8.03 -12.15 17.38
CA GLN A 279 8.42 -10.91 18.03
C GLN A 279 7.53 -9.76 17.54
N GLU A 280 6.83 -9.06 18.45
CA GLU A 280 5.96 -7.91 18.11
C GLU A 280 6.68 -6.55 18.23
N LEU A 281 7.71 -6.46 19.10
CA LEU A 281 8.52 -5.25 19.21
C LEU A 281 9.44 -5.14 18.00
N ILE A 282 9.44 -3.98 17.35
CA ILE A 282 10.27 -3.74 16.16
C ILE A 282 11.70 -3.49 16.61
N GLU A 283 12.54 -4.51 16.52
CA GLU A 283 13.93 -4.44 17.01
C GLU A 283 14.75 -3.42 16.23
N ASP A 284 14.56 -3.35 14.90
CA ASP A 284 15.30 -2.45 14.02
C ASP A 284 14.67 -1.05 13.90
N LEU A 285 13.72 -0.70 14.78
CA LEU A 285 13.08 0.61 14.75
C LEU A 285 14.11 1.73 15.00
N TYR A 286 14.91 1.53 16.05
CA TYR A 286 16.04 2.37 16.43
C TYR A 286 17.13 1.49 17.07
N LYS A 287 18.37 1.66 16.62
CA LYS A 287 19.54 0.96 17.18
C LYS A 287 20.74 1.90 17.24
N VAL A 288 21.57 1.78 18.27
CA VAL A 288 22.88 2.44 18.29
C VAL A 288 23.95 1.41 17.91
N ARG A 289 24.74 1.70 16.88
CA ARG A 289 25.89 0.88 16.48
C ARG A 289 27.18 1.58 16.85
N GLN A 290 28.17 0.83 17.30
CA GLN A 290 29.52 1.35 17.52
C GLN A 290 30.24 1.41 16.17
N ASP A 291 30.53 2.62 15.70
CA ASP A 291 31.36 2.87 14.54
C ASP A 291 32.82 3.04 15.01
N PRO A 292 33.79 2.28 14.44
CA PRO A 292 35.19 2.34 14.86
C PRO A 292 35.83 3.74 14.77
N GLN A 293 35.32 4.63 13.92
CA GLN A 293 35.85 5.98 13.72
C GLN A 293 35.00 7.08 14.37
N LYS A 294 33.68 6.88 14.45
CA LYS A 294 32.70 7.89 14.88
C LYS A 294 32.09 7.62 16.26
N GLY A 295 32.42 6.49 16.89
CA GLY A 295 31.84 6.07 18.16
C GLY A 295 30.37 5.64 18.01
N PRO A 296 29.49 5.88 19.00
CA PRO A 296 28.10 5.44 18.93
C PRO A 296 27.32 6.23 17.86
N VAL A 297 26.89 5.54 16.81
CA VAL A 297 26.09 6.09 15.70
C VAL A 297 24.68 5.51 15.77
N SER A 298 23.67 6.39 15.87
CA SER A 298 22.28 5.99 15.73
C SER A 298 22.00 5.41 14.34
N SER A 299 21.15 4.40 14.28
CA SER A 299 20.77 3.61 13.11
C SER A 299 19.34 3.09 13.29
N GLY A 300 18.83 2.32 12.33
CA GLY A 300 17.47 1.77 12.35
C GLY A 300 16.50 2.54 11.45
N MET A 301 15.32 1.98 11.29
CA MET A 301 14.35 2.41 10.28
C MET A 301 13.89 3.86 10.45
N ILE A 302 13.66 4.31 11.69
CA ILE A 302 13.22 5.68 11.95
C ILE A 302 14.26 6.67 11.43
N ARG A 303 15.54 6.45 11.74
CA ARG A 303 16.61 7.36 11.33
C ARG A 303 16.69 7.48 9.81
N GLU A 304 16.65 6.37 9.10
CA GLU A 304 16.72 6.37 7.63
C GLU A 304 15.51 7.10 7.02
N LEU A 305 14.31 6.90 7.57
CA LEU A 305 13.11 7.59 7.13
C LEU A 305 13.12 9.10 7.46
N LEU A 306 13.70 9.51 8.59
CA LEU A 306 13.90 10.93 8.93
C LEU A 306 14.89 11.61 7.98
N ILE A 307 15.98 10.91 7.61
CA ILE A 307 16.94 11.40 6.62
C ILE A 307 16.27 11.52 5.26
N SER A 308 15.49 10.51 4.86
CA SER A 308 14.71 10.54 3.62
C SER A 308 13.74 11.73 3.60
N PHE A 309 13.00 11.96 4.68
CA PHE A 309 12.09 13.10 4.81
C PHE A 309 12.82 14.43 4.61
N LYS A 310 13.98 14.63 5.25
CA LYS A 310 14.77 15.87 5.08
C LYS A 310 15.26 16.04 3.65
N LYS A 311 15.68 14.95 3.00
CA LYS A 311 16.10 14.97 1.58
C LYS A 311 14.94 15.31 0.65
N SER A 312 13.75 14.76 0.90
CA SER A 312 12.58 14.95 0.02
C SER A 312 11.86 16.28 0.23
N THR A 313 11.79 16.78 1.46
CA THR A 313 11.03 18.00 1.80
C THR A 313 11.91 19.24 1.95
N GLY A 314 13.22 19.06 2.16
CA GLY A 314 14.11 20.15 2.57
C GLY A 314 13.93 20.57 4.03
N GLU A 315 13.03 19.93 4.80
CA GLU A 315 12.70 20.30 6.17
C GLU A 315 13.07 19.22 7.18
N LYS A 316 13.44 19.62 8.40
CA LYS A 316 13.54 18.65 9.51
C LYS A 316 12.15 18.53 10.16
N PRO A 317 11.65 17.33 10.45
CA PRO A 317 10.36 17.21 11.10
C PRO A 317 10.44 17.81 12.50
N GLN A 318 9.48 18.68 12.81
CA GLN A 318 9.28 19.29 14.12
C GLN A 318 8.22 18.55 14.94
N ARG A 319 7.45 17.67 14.28
CA ARG A 319 6.47 16.79 14.91
C ARG A 319 6.49 15.43 14.24
N ILE A 320 6.33 14.40 15.06
CA ILE A 320 6.16 13.01 14.65
C ILE A 320 4.77 12.55 15.07
N ILE A 321 4.00 11.99 14.15
CA ILE A 321 2.77 11.24 14.44
C ILE A 321 3.08 9.78 14.11
N PHE A 322 2.88 8.87 15.06
CA PHE A 322 3.24 7.46 14.89
C PHE A 322 2.02 6.57 15.07
N TYR A 323 1.57 5.95 13.98
CA TYR A 323 0.52 4.93 14.01
C TYR A 323 1.15 3.54 14.09
N ARG A 324 1.04 2.89 15.25
CA ARG A 324 1.44 1.49 15.44
C ARG A 324 0.21 0.59 15.38
N PHE A 325 0.21 -0.40 14.50
CA PHE A 325 -0.86 -1.38 14.40
C PHE A 325 -0.55 -2.63 15.24
N VAL A 326 -1.15 -2.76 16.42
CA VAL A 326 -0.91 -3.90 17.32
C VAL A 326 -2.16 -4.77 17.39
N HIS A 327 -1.99 -6.09 17.33
CA HIS A 327 -3.11 -7.04 17.35
C HIS A 327 -3.70 -7.29 18.76
N ALA A 328 -2.93 -7.11 19.84
CA ALA A 328 -3.36 -7.38 21.21
C ALA A 328 -3.20 -6.19 22.17
N GLN A 329 -4.21 -5.94 23.03
CA GLN A 329 -4.15 -4.87 24.02
C GLN A 329 -3.01 -5.02 25.05
N SER A 330 -2.59 -6.25 25.35
CA SER A 330 -1.50 -6.56 26.29
C SER A 330 -0.13 -6.07 25.82
N GLU A 331 0.02 -5.77 24.53
CA GLU A 331 1.29 -5.35 23.92
C GLU A 331 1.43 -3.83 23.81
N ASN A 332 0.37 -3.08 24.13
CA ASN A 332 0.35 -1.61 24.05
C ASN A 332 1.33 -0.95 25.03
N THR A 333 1.42 -1.45 26.26
CA THR A 333 2.30 -0.86 27.30
C THR A 333 3.78 -1.02 26.96
N ARG A 334 4.18 -2.16 26.38
CA ARG A 334 5.57 -2.39 25.95
C ARG A 334 5.91 -1.66 24.65
N SER A 335 4.96 -1.55 23.72
CA SER A 335 5.16 -0.86 22.44
C SER A 335 5.31 0.66 22.58
N CYS A 336 4.57 1.28 23.50
CA CYS A 336 4.70 2.71 23.78
C CYS A 336 6.09 3.08 24.32
N ALA A 337 6.70 2.24 25.17
CA ALA A 337 8.01 2.53 25.75
C ALA A 337 9.14 2.62 24.69
N VAL A 338 9.03 1.89 23.58
CA VAL A 338 10.04 1.85 22.50
C VAL A 338 9.88 3.02 21.51
N CYS A 339 8.69 3.62 21.41
CA CYS A 339 8.46 4.73 20.47
C CYS A 339 8.92 6.10 21.00
N PHE A 340 9.15 6.23 22.32
CA PHE A 340 9.41 7.51 22.99
C PHE A 340 10.80 7.61 23.66
N HIS A 341 11.64 6.58 23.55
CA HIS A 341 13.07 6.63 23.87
C HIS A 341 13.90 6.68 22.58
#